data_AF-A0AAN7Y325-F1
#
_entry.id   AF-A0AAN7Y325-F1
#
_cell.length_a   1.000
_cell.length_b   1.000
_cell.length_c   1.000
_cell.angle_alpha   90.00
_cell.angle_beta   90.00
_cell.angle_gamma   90.00
#
_symmetry.space_group_name_H-M   'P 1'
#
loop_
_entity.id
_entity.type
_entity.pdbx_description
1 polymer ?
#
loop_
_entity_poly.entity_id
_entity_poly.type
_entity_poly.pdbx_seq_one_letter_code
_entity_poly.pdbx_strand_id
1 'polypeptide(L)'
;MDLEESSFCCLFSLSPKIQPKNILRAQLWVHLRPAATLTTIFLQISHLKAGKEGNDTRVRVRVRSLKIEADAGAGSWQSIDMKSLLQAWLRQPESNYGIEINAFDATGRDLAVTSAEPGEEGLQPFIEVKILDNPKRSRRDSGLNCDEDSSETRCCLYPLTVDFEEFGWDWIIAPKRYRANYCSGECEFMHLQQYPHAHLVNKANPRGSAGPCCTPTKMSAINMLYFNRKEQIIYGKIPSMVVDHCGCS
;
A
#
# COMPACT_ATOMS: atom_id res chain seq x y z
N MET A 1 47.75 10.02 14.22
CA MET A 1 47.50 8.59 14.43
C MET A 1 46.48 8.52 15.55
N ASP A 2 45.19 8.63 15.21
CA ASP A 2 44.10 8.44 16.16
C ASP A 2 42.86 7.97 15.38
N LEU A 3 42.50 6.73 15.70
CA LEU A 3 41.15 6.15 15.81
C LEU A 3 40.32 5.99 14.53
N GLU A 4 40.44 4.80 13.96
CA GLU A 4 39.38 3.96 13.37
C GLU A 4 38.03 4.67 13.14
N GLU A 5 37.89 5.33 11.99
CA GLU A 5 36.59 5.43 11.33
C GLU A 5 36.19 4.02 10.89
N SER A 6 35.75 3.19 11.85
CA SER A 6 35.10 1.93 11.51
C SER A 6 33.82 2.29 10.76
N SER A 7 33.82 1.95 9.48
CA SER A 7 32.78 2.15 8.48
C SER A 7 31.43 1.58 8.94
N PHE A 8 30.70 2.32 9.76
CA PHE A 8 29.37 1.95 10.23
C PHE A 8 28.32 2.21 9.13
N CYS A 9 28.12 1.25 8.25
CA CYS A 9 26.86 1.08 7.53
C CYS A 9 26.14 -0.16 8.08
N CYS A 10 24.83 -0.16 8.32
CA CYS A 10 23.79 0.75 7.81
C CYS A 10 22.67 0.99 8.85
N LEU A 11 22.19 2.23 8.96
CA LEU A 11 21.03 2.59 9.78
C LEU A 11 19.77 2.69 8.90
N PHE A 12 18.74 1.92 9.24
CA PHE A 12 17.48 1.92 8.50
C PHE A 12 16.40 2.66 9.29
N SER A 13 15.82 3.70 8.68
CA SER A 13 14.64 4.38 9.21
C SER A 13 13.38 3.64 8.77
N LEU A 14 12.60 3.14 9.73
CA LEU A 14 11.43 2.31 9.48
C LEU A 14 10.16 3.16 9.53
N SER A 15 9.27 2.96 8.55
CA SER A 15 7.99 3.67 8.54
C SER A 15 7.08 3.18 9.66
N PRO A 16 6.50 4.08 10.49
CA PRO A 16 5.58 3.70 11.56
C PRO A 16 4.25 3.14 11.03
N LYS A 17 3.98 3.27 9.71
CA LYS A 17 2.78 2.69 9.07
C LYS A 17 2.84 1.16 9.00
N ILE A 18 4.02 0.57 9.10
CA ILE A 18 4.21 -0.88 9.01
C ILE A 18 3.92 -1.52 10.36
N GLN A 19 2.87 -2.34 10.43
CA GLN A 19 2.57 -3.09 11.65
C GLN A 19 3.43 -4.37 11.73
N PRO A 20 4.12 -4.65 12.86
CA PRO A 20 4.98 -5.82 13.00
C PRO A 20 4.29 -7.15 12.66
N LYS A 21 3.00 -7.27 13.02
CA LYS A 21 2.18 -8.46 12.78
C LYS A 21 1.86 -8.71 11.30
N ASN A 22 1.91 -7.68 10.46
CA ASN A 22 1.57 -7.79 9.05
C ASN A 22 2.80 -8.18 8.20
N ILE A 23 3.99 -8.30 8.79
CA ILE A 23 5.20 -8.66 8.03
C ILE A 23 5.18 -10.14 7.65
N LEU A 24 5.13 -10.41 6.36
CA LEU A 24 5.20 -11.76 5.80
C LEU A 24 6.66 -12.22 5.64
N ARG A 25 7.49 -11.36 5.03
CA ARG A 25 8.92 -11.60 4.75
C ARG A 25 9.69 -10.29 4.88
N ALA A 26 10.91 -10.34 5.40
CA ALA A 26 11.82 -9.21 5.39
C ALA A 26 13.24 -9.70 5.10
N GLN A 27 13.87 -9.15 4.07
CA GLN A 27 15.20 -9.55 3.65
C GLN A 27 16.11 -8.35 3.48
N LEU A 28 17.28 -8.41 4.11
CA LEU A 28 18.39 -7.52 3.82
C LEU A 28 19.12 -8.05 2.60
N TRP A 29 19.26 -7.21 1.58
CA TRP A 29 20.04 -7.47 0.40
C TRP A 29 21.39 -6.77 0.52
N VAL A 30 22.47 -7.52 0.29
CA VAL A 30 23.85 -7.04 0.35
C VAL A 30 24.54 -7.43 -0.94
N HIS A 31 25.16 -6.46 -1.61
CA HIS A 31 25.99 -6.72 -2.78
C HIS A 31 27.43 -6.98 -2.37
N LEU A 32 28.01 -8.05 -2.91
CA LEU A 32 29.42 -8.40 -2.75
C LEU A 32 30.17 -8.03 -4.03
N ARG A 33 31.25 -7.26 -3.88
CA ARG A 33 32.15 -6.90 -4.98
C ARG A 33 32.78 -8.17 -5.60
N PRO A 34 33.10 -8.13 -6.90
CA PRO A 34 33.77 -9.24 -7.57
C PRO A 34 35.07 -9.62 -6.86
N ALA A 35 35.27 -10.91 -6.60
CA ALA A 35 36.55 -11.39 -6.10
C ALA A 35 37.59 -11.41 -7.23
N ALA A 36 38.83 -11.03 -6.92
CA ALA A 36 39.93 -11.07 -7.90
C ALA A 36 40.34 -12.51 -8.26
N THR A 37 40.16 -13.44 -7.32
CA THR A 37 40.49 -14.86 -7.44
C THR A 37 39.37 -15.70 -6.82
N LEU A 38 39.33 -16.98 -7.17
CA LEU A 38 38.47 -17.97 -6.52
C LEU A 38 38.78 -18.00 -5.02
N THR A 39 37.82 -17.53 -4.21
CA THR A 39 38.00 -17.40 -2.77
C THR A 39 36.71 -17.72 -2.02
N THR A 40 36.86 -18.05 -0.75
CA THR A 40 35.75 -18.12 0.18
C THR A 40 35.54 -16.75 0.83
N ILE A 41 34.31 -16.24 0.79
CA ILE A 41 33.88 -15.03 1.49
C ILE A 41 33.12 -15.44 2.77
N PHE A 42 33.51 -14.84 3.88
CA PHE A 42 32.82 -14.95 5.17
C PHE A 42 31.97 -13.71 5.41
N LEU A 43 30.68 -13.81 5.07
CA LEU A 43 29.71 -12.75 5.31
C LEU A 43 29.14 -12.87 6.73
N GLN A 44 29.28 -11.81 7.52
CA GLN A 44 28.73 -11.70 8.86
C GLN A 44 27.87 -10.43 8.97
N ILE A 45 26.60 -10.66 9.35
CA ILE A 45 25.64 -9.60 9.66
C ILE A 45 25.45 -9.55 11.17
N SER A 46 25.70 -8.38 11.75
CA SER A 46 25.48 -8.12 13.18
C SER A 46 24.56 -6.92 13.32
N HIS A 47 23.72 -6.90 14.36
CA HIS A 47 23.00 -5.69 14.73
C HIS A 47 23.63 -5.10 15.99
N LEU A 48 23.57 -3.77 16.12
CA LEU A 48 24.12 -3.07 17.27
C LEU A 48 23.06 -2.95 18.36
N LYS A 49 23.48 -2.96 19.63
CA LYS A 49 22.67 -2.68 20.83
C LYS A 49 23.47 -1.82 21.80
N ALA A 50 22.78 -1.04 22.62
CA ALA A 50 23.41 -0.34 23.74
C ALA A 50 24.05 -1.33 24.73
N GLY A 51 25.26 -1.02 25.19
CA GLY A 51 25.95 -1.74 26.26
C GLY A 51 25.29 -1.54 27.62
N LYS A 52 25.64 -2.40 28.60
CA LYS A 52 25.02 -2.42 29.93
C LYS A 52 25.60 -1.40 30.93
N GLU A 53 26.70 -0.71 30.62
CA GLU A 53 27.34 0.23 31.53
C GLU A 53 27.86 1.47 30.80
N GLY A 54 27.31 2.65 31.17
CA GLY A 54 27.94 3.98 31.28
C GLY A 54 28.80 4.60 30.15
N ASN A 55 29.45 3.82 29.31
CA ASN A 55 30.15 4.25 28.11
C ASN A 55 29.27 3.92 26.89
N ASP A 56 29.40 4.72 25.83
CA ASP A 56 28.81 4.52 24.49
C ASP A 56 29.39 3.26 23.80
N THR A 57 29.40 2.13 24.50
CA THR A 57 29.86 0.84 24.01
C THR A 57 28.69 0.16 23.32
N ARG A 58 28.77 0.06 22.00
CA ARG A 58 27.81 -0.69 21.21
C ARG A 58 28.19 -2.16 21.21
N VAL A 59 27.27 -3.01 21.65
CA VAL A 59 27.45 -4.46 21.61
C VAL A 59 26.96 -4.98 20.27
N ARG A 60 27.83 -5.74 19.59
CA ARG A 60 27.51 -6.44 18.35
C ARG A 60 26.80 -7.75 18.68
N VAL A 61 25.61 -7.94 18.13
CA VAL A 61 24.85 -9.18 18.24
C VAL A 61 24.70 -9.78 16.87
N ARG A 62 25.25 -10.98 16.69
CA ARG A 62 25.25 -11.70 15.41
C ARG A 62 23.81 -12.04 14.99
N VAL A 63 23.43 -11.62 13.79
CA VAL A 63 22.16 -11.98 13.14
C VAL A 63 22.35 -13.24 12.30
N ARG A 64 23.33 -13.22 11.40
CA ARG A 64 23.61 -14.32 10.47
C ARG A 64 25.09 -14.36 10.10
N SER A 65 25.59 -15.56 9.82
CA SER A 65 26.89 -15.77 9.18
C SER A 65 26.71 -16.74 8.01
N LEU A 66 27.37 -16.46 6.90
CA LEU A 66 27.33 -17.26 5.68
C LEU A 66 28.75 -17.44 5.15
N LYS A 67 29.04 -18.65 4.65
CA LYS A 67 30.24 -18.98 3.90
C LYS A 67 29.84 -19.06 2.43
N ILE A 68 30.47 -18.27 1.57
CA ILE A 68 30.09 -18.13 0.16
C ILE A 68 31.33 -18.42 -0.68
N GLU A 69 31.19 -19.25 -1.69
CA GLU A 69 32.23 -19.49 -2.68
C GLU A 69 32.05 -18.45 -3.80
N ALA A 70 33.08 -17.64 -4.04
CA ALA A 70 33.04 -16.56 -5.02
C ALA A 70 33.93 -16.89 -6.21
N ASP A 71 33.32 -16.84 -7.40
CA ASP A 71 34.02 -16.96 -8.67
C ASP A 71 34.78 -15.68 -9.00
N ALA A 72 35.87 -15.82 -9.75
CA ALA A 72 36.68 -14.68 -10.16
C ALA A 72 35.89 -13.78 -11.13
N GLY A 73 35.83 -12.49 -10.83
CA GLY A 73 35.31 -11.45 -11.73
C GLY A 73 33.79 -11.24 -11.74
N ALA A 74 33.00 -11.97 -10.95
CA ALA A 74 31.56 -11.75 -10.82
C ALA A 74 31.16 -11.28 -9.41
N GLY A 75 30.43 -10.17 -9.32
CA GLY A 75 29.76 -9.73 -8.10
C GLY A 75 28.50 -10.55 -7.83
N SER A 76 28.02 -10.56 -6.59
CA SER A 76 26.83 -11.34 -6.22
C SER A 76 25.96 -10.65 -5.18
N TRP A 77 24.65 -10.89 -5.28
CA TRP A 77 23.66 -10.40 -4.32
C TRP A 77 23.29 -11.48 -3.33
N GLN A 78 23.49 -11.17 -2.05
CA GLN A 78 23.16 -12.07 -0.94
C GLN A 78 21.96 -11.53 -0.17
N SER A 79 21.01 -12.42 0.14
CA SER A 79 19.83 -12.10 0.93
C SER A 79 19.89 -12.73 2.33
N ILE A 80 19.56 -11.95 3.34
CA ILE A 80 19.57 -12.35 4.76
C ILE A 80 18.20 -12.09 5.36
N ASP A 81 17.62 -13.12 5.99
CA ASP A 81 16.35 -12.97 6.69
C ASP A 81 16.49 -12.06 7.92
N MET A 82 15.74 -10.97 7.92
CA MET A 82 15.71 -9.96 8.98
C MET A 82 14.36 -9.88 9.69
N LYS A 83 13.42 -10.80 9.41
CA LYS A 83 12.02 -10.69 9.85
C LYS A 83 11.87 -10.48 11.34
N SER A 84 12.52 -11.30 12.16
CA SER A 84 12.42 -11.24 13.63
C SER A 84 13.01 -9.94 14.19
N LEU A 85 14.16 -9.51 13.66
CA LEU A 85 14.81 -8.26 14.08
C LEU A 85 13.98 -7.04 13.71
N LEU A 86 13.46 -7.00 12.48
CA LEU A 86 12.63 -5.91 12.00
C LEU A 86 11.33 -5.79 12.81
N GLN A 87 10.72 -6.92 13.18
CA GLN A 87 9.56 -6.94 14.07
C GLN A 87 9.88 -6.40 15.47
N ALA A 88 11.07 -6.65 16.00
CA ALA A 88 11.52 -6.11 17.28
C ALA A 88 11.71 -4.59 17.18
N TRP A 89 12.42 -4.11 16.15
CA TRP A 89 12.64 -2.67 15.93
C TRP A 89 11.36 -1.88 15.69
N LEU A 90 10.36 -2.46 15.01
CA LEU A 90 9.07 -1.79 14.86
C LEU A 90 8.24 -1.74 16.16
N ARG A 91 8.51 -2.65 17.12
CA ARG A 91 7.89 -2.59 18.46
C ARG A 91 8.61 -1.61 19.39
N GLN A 92 9.93 -1.52 19.24
CA GLN A 92 10.84 -0.71 20.07
C GLN A 92 11.84 0.02 19.16
N PRO A 93 11.44 1.15 18.55
CA PRO A 93 12.29 1.90 17.62
C PRO A 93 13.62 2.36 18.24
N GLU A 94 13.63 2.62 19.55
CA GLU A 94 14.80 2.99 20.34
C GLU A 94 15.88 1.91 20.39
N SER A 95 15.52 0.66 20.09
CA SER A 95 16.46 -0.47 20.05
C SER A 95 17.21 -0.60 18.72
N ASN A 96 16.92 0.26 17.73
CA ASN A 96 17.54 0.25 16.42
C ASN A 96 18.81 1.11 16.40
N TYR A 97 19.96 0.47 16.59
CA TYR A 97 21.28 1.11 16.49
C TYR A 97 21.96 0.84 15.13
N GLY A 98 21.22 0.28 14.16
CA GLY A 98 21.74 -0.09 12.86
C GLY A 98 22.29 -1.52 12.78
N ILE A 99 22.69 -1.87 11.58
CA ILE A 99 23.31 -3.14 11.18
C ILE A 99 24.79 -2.87 10.92
N GLU A 100 25.63 -3.87 11.15
CA GLU A 100 27.01 -3.91 10.70
C GLU A 100 27.14 -5.10 9.73
N ILE A 101 27.75 -4.86 8.59
CA ILE A 101 27.86 -5.80 7.47
C ILE A 101 29.33 -5.94 7.13
N ASN A 102 29.88 -7.13 7.37
CA ASN A 102 31.28 -7.44 7.08
C ASN A 102 31.34 -8.65 6.14
N ALA A 103 32.08 -8.58 5.04
CA ALA A 103 32.24 -9.69 4.10
C ALA A 103 33.70 -9.88 3.72
N PHE A 104 34.45 -10.61 4.53
CA PHE A 104 35.89 -10.79 4.32
C PHE A 104 36.20 -11.96 3.39
N ASP A 105 37.07 -11.73 2.41
CA ASP A 105 37.68 -12.79 1.62
C ASP A 105 38.82 -13.50 2.39
N ALA A 106 39.42 -14.53 1.79
CA ALA A 106 40.54 -15.27 2.39
C ALA A 106 41.79 -14.41 2.64
N THR A 107 41.89 -13.23 2.01
CA THR A 107 42.99 -12.27 2.18
C THR A 107 42.67 -11.20 3.24
N GLY A 108 41.46 -11.21 3.81
CA GLY A 108 41.02 -10.25 4.81
C GLY A 108 40.48 -8.94 4.24
N ARG A 109 40.24 -8.87 2.93
CA ARG A 109 39.64 -7.69 2.28
C ARG A 109 38.11 -7.77 2.38
N ASP A 110 37.49 -6.66 2.77
CA ASP A 110 36.03 -6.55 2.82
C ASP A 110 35.45 -6.30 1.42
N LEU A 111 34.58 -7.20 0.98
CA LEU A 111 33.91 -7.17 -0.32
C LEU A 111 32.48 -6.64 -0.21
N ALA A 112 31.96 -6.34 0.97
CA ALA A 112 30.62 -5.78 1.10
C ALA A 112 30.58 -4.34 0.58
N VAL A 113 29.62 -4.04 -0.29
CA VAL A 113 29.29 -2.66 -0.66
C VAL A 113 28.48 -2.05 0.48
N THR A 114 29.12 -1.17 1.26
CA THR A 114 28.52 -0.46 2.40
C THR A 114 28.42 1.04 2.17
N SER A 115 29.48 1.64 1.60
CA SER A 115 29.47 3.00 1.06
C SER A 115 29.40 2.95 -0.47
N ALA A 116 28.65 3.86 -1.08
CA ALA A 116 28.60 3.96 -2.55
C ALA A 116 29.87 4.66 -3.07
N GLU A 117 30.80 3.88 -3.60
CA GLU A 117 31.90 4.41 -4.39
C GLU A 117 31.43 4.80 -5.80
N PRO A 118 32.16 5.66 -6.53
CA PRO A 118 31.83 6.00 -7.91
C PRO A 118 31.74 4.73 -8.78
N GLY A 119 30.58 4.52 -9.42
CA GLY A 119 30.29 3.31 -10.20
C GLY A 119 29.50 2.22 -9.46
N GLU A 120 29.19 2.40 -8.18
CA GLU A 120 28.39 1.48 -7.36
C GLU A 120 26.95 1.97 -7.10
N GLU A 121 26.41 2.77 -8.01
CA GLU A 121 25.05 3.31 -7.91
C GLU A 121 24.01 2.18 -7.89
N GLY A 122 23.16 2.18 -6.86
CA GLY A 122 22.12 1.16 -6.67
C GLY A 122 22.60 -0.16 -6.05
N LEU A 123 23.88 -0.29 -5.69
CA LEU A 123 24.43 -1.49 -5.03
C LEU A 123 24.42 -1.41 -3.50
N GLN A 124 23.92 -0.30 -2.93
CA GLN A 124 23.83 -0.09 -1.50
C GLN A 124 22.90 -1.12 -0.83
N PRO A 125 23.15 -1.50 0.43
CA PRO A 125 22.31 -2.45 1.14
C PRO A 125 20.90 -1.89 1.36
N PHE A 126 19.88 -2.72 1.11
CA PHE A 126 18.49 -2.35 1.31
C PHE A 126 17.69 -3.49 1.95
N ILE A 127 16.59 -3.14 2.64
CA ILE A 127 15.69 -4.12 3.22
C ILE A 127 14.41 -4.19 2.38
N GLU A 128 14.16 -5.34 1.77
CA GLU A 128 12.91 -5.66 1.11
C GLU A 128 11.92 -6.22 2.15
N VAL A 129 10.75 -5.57 2.30
CA VAL A 129 9.72 -5.99 3.27
C VAL A 129 8.42 -6.29 2.54
N LYS A 130 7.99 -7.55 2.59
CA LYS A 130 6.68 -7.98 2.11
C LYS A 130 5.69 -7.93 3.27
N ILE A 131 4.68 -7.07 3.14
CA ILE A 131 3.62 -6.91 4.13
C ILE A 131 2.30 -7.48 3.61
N LEU A 132 1.48 -7.97 4.53
CA LEU A 132 0.06 -8.19 4.29
C LEU A 132 -0.64 -6.84 4.38
N ASP A 133 -1.08 -6.32 3.23
CA ASP A 133 -1.93 -5.15 3.22
C ASP A 133 -3.33 -5.56 3.70
N ASN A 134 -3.67 -5.16 4.91
CA ASN A 134 -5.04 -5.21 5.40
C ASN A 134 -5.59 -3.80 5.25
N PRO A 135 -6.17 -3.44 4.10
CA PRO A 135 -6.72 -2.12 3.91
C PRO A 135 -7.80 -1.95 4.98
N LYS A 136 -7.53 -1.08 5.95
CA LYS A 136 -8.57 -0.60 6.84
C LYS A 136 -9.58 0.06 5.91
N ARG A 137 -10.77 -0.53 5.77
CA ARG A 137 -11.86 0.08 5.03
C ARG A 137 -12.17 1.39 5.75
N SER A 138 -11.55 2.48 5.28
CA SER A 138 -11.92 3.81 5.70
C SER A 138 -13.41 3.94 5.40
N ARG A 139 -14.16 4.48 6.36
CA ARG A 139 -15.56 4.80 6.14
C ARG A 139 -15.56 5.79 4.97
N ARG A 140 -15.92 5.32 3.78
CA ARG A 140 -16.01 6.18 2.61
C ARG A 140 -16.99 7.29 2.96
N ASP A 141 -16.73 8.48 2.44
CA ASP A 141 -17.64 9.59 2.62
C ASP A 141 -19.05 9.11 2.27
N SER A 142 -19.96 9.31 3.22
CA SER A 142 -21.34 8.87 3.05
C SER A 142 -21.91 9.89 2.08
N GLY A 143 -22.07 9.50 0.81
CA GLY A 143 -22.51 10.42 -0.25
C GLY A 143 -23.72 11.25 0.19
N LEU A 144 -23.86 12.45 -0.37
CA LEU A 144 -24.95 13.35 0.00
C LEU A 144 -26.30 12.70 -0.33
N ASN A 145 -27.22 12.74 0.64
CA ASN A 145 -28.63 12.36 0.45
C ASN A 145 -29.46 13.64 0.51
N CYS A 146 -30.18 13.92 -0.56
CA CYS A 146 -30.98 15.13 -0.73
C CYS A 146 -32.46 14.77 -0.79
N ASP A 147 -33.29 15.65 -0.25
CA ASP A 147 -34.74 15.62 -0.42
C ASP A 147 -35.13 16.37 -1.70
N GLU A 148 -36.37 16.18 -2.17
CA GLU A 148 -36.87 16.82 -3.40
C GLU A 148 -36.83 18.36 -3.34
N ASP A 149 -37.02 18.95 -2.16
CA ASP A 149 -36.98 20.40 -1.93
C ASP A 149 -35.56 20.94 -1.66
N SER A 150 -34.54 20.09 -1.75
CA SER A 150 -33.16 20.50 -1.47
C SER A 150 -32.62 21.44 -2.56
N SER A 151 -32.06 22.58 -2.15
CA SER A 151 -31.37 23.52 -3.06
C SER A 151 -29.90 23.14 -3.33
N GLU A 152 -29.50 21.90 -3.05
CA GLU A 152 -28.14 21.42 -3.29
C GLU A 152 -27.87 21.31 -4.80
N THR A 153 -26.81 21.98 -5.26
CA THR A 153 -26.42 21.95 -6.67
C THR A 153 -25.38 20.86 -6.96
N ARG A 154 -24.69 20.34 -5.93
CA ARG A 154 -23.69 19.29 -6.08
C ARG A 154 -24.33 17.93 -6.33
N CYS A 155 -23.54 17.00 -6.87
CA CYS A 155 -23.96 15.61 -7.06
C CYS A 155 -24.50 14.98 -5.76
N CYS A 156 -25.76 14.56 -5.81
CA CYS A 156 -26.51 14.08 -4.66
C CYS A 156 -27.44 12.91 -5.04
N LEU A 157 -27.78 12.08 -4.04
CA LEU A 157 -28.78 11.03 -4.14
C LEU A 157 -30.17 11.60 -3.80
N TYR A 158 -31.12 11.44 -4.71
CA TYR A 158 -32.51 11.85 -4.52
C TYR A 158 -33.44 10.64 -4.41
N PRO A 159 -34.48 10.69 -3.57
CA PRO A 159 -35.45 9.61 -3.46
C PRO A 159 -36.26 9.50 -4.75
N LEU A 160 -36.43 8.27 -5.24
CA LEU A 160 -37.35 7.96 -6.34
C LEU A 160 -38.01 6.63 -6.01
N THR A 161 -39.33 6.63 -6.01
CA THR A 161 -40.13 5.43 -5.77
C THR A 161 -40.74 4.97 -7.08
N VAL A 162 -40.41 3.75 -7.48
CA VAL A 162 -40.94 3.12 -8.69
C VAL A 162 -42.12 2.26 -8.29
N ASP A 163 -43.26 2.50 -8.92
CA ASP A 163 -44.48 1.72 -8.76
C ASP A 163 -44.79 0.95 -10.04
N PHE A 164 -44.70 -0.38 -9.98
CA PHE A 164 -44.93 -1.24 -11.14
C PHE A 164 -46.40 -1.32 -11.53
N GLU A 165 -47.32 -1.04 -10.61
CA GLU A 165 -48.76 -1.03 -10.92
C GLU A 165 -49.12 0.19 -11.77
N GLU A 166 -48.47 1.33 -11.52
CA GLU A 166 -48.64 2.56 -12.31
C GLU A 166 -48.14 2.39 -13.76
N PHE A 167 -47.08 1.61 -13.97
CA PHE A 167 -46.59 1.26 -15.31
C PHE A 167 -47.43 0.18 -16.01
N GLY A 168 -48.44 -0.40 -15.35
CA GLY A 168 -49.22 -1.52 -15.88
C GLY A 168 -48.41 -2.80 -16.02
N TRP A 169 -47.39 -3.00 -15.17
CA TRP A 169 -46.53 -4.18 -15.18
C TRP A 169 -47.07 -5.28 -14.26
N ASP A 170 -48.24 -5.81 -14.60
CA ASP A 170 -48.93 -6.85 -13.83
C ASP A 170 -48.17 -8.19 -13.77
N TRP A 171 -47.22 -8.38 -14.68
CA TRP A 171 -46.32 -9.54 -14.68
C TRP A 171 -45.38 -9.56 -13.47
N ILE A 172 -45.21 -8.45 -12.73
CA ILE A 172 -44.48 -8.40 -11.47
C ILE A 172 -45.45 -8.64 -10.31
N ILE A 173 -45.23 -9.73 -9.58
CA ILE A 173 -46.05 -10.13 -8.43
C ILE A 173 -45.58 -9.38 -7.18
N ALA A 174 -44.26 -9.29 -6.94
CA ALA A 174 -43.68 -8.56 -5.81
C ALA A 174 -42.22 -8.15 -6.07
N PRO A 175 -41.74 -7.01 -5.50
CA PRO A 175 -42.53 -5.98 -4.82
C PRO A 175 -43.39 -5.21 -5.83
N LYS A 176 -44.52 -4.64 -5.40
CA LYS A 176 -45.32 -3.73 -6.25
C LYS A 176 -44.70 -2.34 -6.37
N ARG A 177 -44.05 -1.90 -5.29
CA ARG A 177 -43.38 -0.61 -5.20
C ARG A 177 -42.02 -0.76 -4.53
N TYR A 178 -41.00 -0.06 -5.02
CA TYR A 178 -39.68 -0.03 -4.39
C TYR A 178 -39.00 1.33 -4.53
N ARG A 179 -38.08 1.65 -3.61
CA ARG A 179 -37.29 2.89 -3.66
C ARG A 179 -36.03 2.67 -4.49
N ALA A 180 -36.03 3.16 -5.72
CA ALA A 180 -34.90 3.07 -6.64
C ALA A 180 -33.84 4.12 -6.34
N ASN A 181 -34.26 5.34 -6.00
CA ASN A 181 -33.43 6.55 -5.93
C ASN A 181 -32.75 6.89 -7.27
N TYR A 182 -32.23 8.10 -7.40
CA TYR A 182 -31.47 8.52 -8.57
C TYR A 182 -30.39 9.53 -8.22
N CYS A 183 -29.40 9.66 -9.08
CA CYS A 183 -28.31 10.64 -8.93
C CYS A 183 -28.60 11.87 -9.78
N SER A 184 -28.46 13.05 -9.18
CA SER A 184 -28.58 14.33 -9.88
C SER A 184 -27.69 15.38 -9.23
N GLY A 185 -27.32 16.40 -10.00
CA GLY A 185 -26.46 17.51 -9.55
C GLY A 185 -25.21 17.68 -10.41
N GLU A 186 -24.51 18.77 -10.14
CA GLU A 186 -23.31 19.19 -10.85
C GLU A 186 -22.05 18.62 -10.17
N CYS A 187 -21.06 18.30 -10.99
CA CYS A 187 -19.76 17.83 -10.56
C CYS A 187 -18.70 18.84 -11.00
N GLU A 188 -17.97 19.39 -10.03
CA GLU A 188 -16.88 20.33 -10.28
C GLU A 188 -15.65 19.59 -10.85
N PHE A 189 -14.92 20.24 -11.75
CA PHE A 189 -13.62 19.77 -12.18
C PHE A 189 -12.60 19.96 -11.06
N MET A 190 -11.92 18.87 -10.73
CA MET A 190 -10.83 18.84 -9.78
C MET A 190 -9.53 18.71 -10.56
N HIS A 191 -8.73 19.77 -10.63
CA HIS A 191 -7.40 19.72 -11.21
C HIS A 191 -6.35 19.83 -10.12
N LEU A 192 -5.38 18.91 -10.13
CA LEU A 192 -4.22 19.00 -9.25
C LEU A 192 -3.23 19.98 -9.89
N GLN A 193 -3.00 21.13 -9.26
CA GLN A 193 -2.00 22.06 -9.74
C GLN A 193 -0.59 21.62 -9.30
N GLN A 194 0.36 21.70 -10.23
CA GLN A 194 1.75 21.26 -10.02
C GLN A 194 2.59 22.29 -9.23
N TYR A 195 2.10 23.52 -9.05
CA TYR A 195 2.84 24.62 -8.40
C TYR A 195 1.87 25.54 -7.63
N PRO A 196 2.30 26.22 -6.53
CA PRO A 196 3.55 26.09 -5.78
C PRO A 196 3.51 25.02 -4.67
N HIS A 197 2.32 24.51 -4.35
CA HIS A 197 2.09 23.37 -3.46
C HIS A 197 1.00 22.49 -4.08
N ALA A 198 0.94 21.20 -3.72
CA ALA A 198 -0.12 20.31 -4.19
C ALA A 198 -1.47 20.75 -3.58
N HIS A 199 -2.28 21.47 -4.36
CA HIS A 199 -3.64 21.87 -4.01
C HIS A 199 -4.61 21.46 -5.12
N LEU A 200 -5.83 21.09 -4.72
CA LEU A 200 -6.93 20.84 -5.63
C LEU A 200 -7.59 22.18 -5.95
N VAL A 201 -7.67 22.51 -7.24
CA VAL A 201 -8.43 23.66 -7.70
C VAL A 201 -9.76 23.17 -8.25
N ASN A 202 -10.84 23.63 -7.62
CA ASN A 202 -12.20 23.37 -8.05
C ASN A 202 -12.57 24.37 -9.15
N LYS A 203 -13.04 23.86 -10.29
CA LYS A 203 -13.60 24.67 -11.37
C LYS A 203 -15.03 24.21 -11.65
N ALA A 204 -15.98 25.14 -11.60
CA ALA A 204 -17.36 24.86 -11.96
C ALA A 204 -17.43 24.29 -13.39
N ASN A 205 -18.20 23.21 -13.57
CA ASN A 205 -18.41 22.60 -14.87
C ASN A 205 -19.61 23.28 -15.56
N PRO A 206 -19.42 24.14 -16.57
CA PRO A 206 -20.54 24.71 -17.30
C PRO A 206 -21.29 23.59 -18.04
N ARG A 207 -22.64 23.67 -18.04
CA ARG A 207 -23.53 22.66 -18.64
C ARG A 207 -23.07 22.26 -20.05
N GLY A 208 -22.84 20.97 -20.27
CA GLY A 208 -22.50 20.40 -21.57
C GLY A 208 -21.00 20.29 -21.91
N SER A 209 -20.10 20.52 -20.95
CA SER A 209 -18.66 20.25 -21.13
C SER A 209 -18.30 18.79 -20.83
N ALA A 210 -17.19 18.30 -21.40
CA ALA A 210 -16.63 16.95 -21.20
C ALA A 210 -16.02 16.77 -19.79
N GLY A 211 -16.85 16.94 -18.75
CA GLY A 211 -16.46 16.86 -17.35
C GLY A 211 -17.02 15.66 -16.59
N PRO A 212 -16.66 15.51 -15.31
CA PRO A 212 -17.19 14.45 -14.48
C PRO A 212 -18.71 14.54 -14.43
N CYS A 213 -19.37 13.38 -14.50
CA CYS A 213 -20.83 13.26 -14.44
C CYS A 213 -21.27 12.71 -13.09
N CYS A 214 -22.43 13.14 -12.59
CA CYS A 214 -23.02 12.57 -11.39
C CYS A 214 -23.63 11.20 -11.70
N THR A 215 -23.01 10.12 -11.22
CA THR A 215 -23.42 8.74 -11.52
C THR A 215 -23.52 7.87 -10.27
N PRO A 216 -24.30 6.76 -10.32
CA PRO A 216 -24.31 5.75 -9.26
C PRO A 216 -22.94 5.10 -9.06
N THR A 217 -22.33 5.27 -7.89
CA THR A 217 -21.06 4.62 -7.53
C THR A 217 -21.27 3.31 -6.78
N LYS A 218 -22.45 3.14 -6.17
CA LYS A 218 -22.87 1.90 -5.51
C LYS A 218 -24.35 1.66 -5.75
N MET A 219 -24.67 0.45 -6.18
CA MET A 219 -26.05 0.01 -6.36
C MET A 219 -26.28 -1.30 -5.61
N SER A 220 -27.47 -1.45 -5.05
CA SER A 220 -27.95 -2.68 -4.45
C SER A 220 -28.99 -3.36 -5.33
N ALA A 221 -29.16 -4.65 -5.07
CA ALA A 221 -30.07 -5.52 -5.80
C ALA A 221 -31.39 -5.65 -5.05
N ILE A 222 -32.48 -5.91 -5.77
CA ILE A 222 -33.78 -6.24 -5.18
C ILE A 222 -34.12 -7.71 -5.44
N ASN A 223 -34.90 -8.30 -4.54
CA ASN A 223 -35.53 -9.59 -4.79
C ASN A 223 -36.87 -9.35 -5.49
N MET A 224 -37.12 -10.06 -6.59
CA MET A 224 -38.29 -9.87 -7.44
C MET A 224 -38.95 -11.23 -7.73
N LEU A 225 -40.28 -11.24 -7.65
CA LEU A 225 -41.15 -12.35 -8.01
C LEU A 225 -41.99 -11.93 -9.22
N TYR A 226 -41.84 -12.62 -10.35
CA TYR A 226 -42.45 -12.19 -11.61
C TYR A 226 -42.76 -13.37 -12.55
N PHE A 227 -43.66 -13.15 -13.50
CA PHE A 227 -43.95 -14.08 -14.59
C PHE A 227 -42.97 -13.89 -15.75
N ASN A 228 -42.35 -14.98 -16.18
CA ASN A 228 -41.57 -14.98 -17.42
C ASN A 228 -42.48 -15.15 -18.65
N ARG A 229 -41.93 -15.01 -19.86
CA ARG A 229 -42.67 -15.16 -21.14
C ARG A 229 -43.37 -16.51 -21.34
N LYS A 230 -43.05 -17.51 -20.51
CA LYS A 230 -43.68 -18.85 -20.50
C LYS A 230 -44.72 -19.02 -19.38
N GLU A 231 -45.17 -17.91 -18.78
CA GLU A 231 -46.11 -17.88 -17.65
C GLU A 231 -45.65 -18.63 -16.40
N GLN A 232 -44.34 -18.84 -16.29
CA GLN A 232 -43.72 -19.45 -15.12
C GLN A 232 -43.36 -18.37 -14.10
N ILE A 233 -43.67 -18.64 -12.82
CA ILE A 233 -43.31 -17.76 -11.71
C ILE A 233 -41.82 -17.96 -11.38
N ILE A 234 -41.06 -16.87 -11.44
CA ILE A 234 -39.63 -16.84 -11.12
C ILE A 234 -39.41 -15.93 -9.92
N TYR A 235 -38.71 -16.45 -8.92
CA TYR A 235 -38.14 -15.67 -7.84
C TYR A 235 -36.64 -15.49 -8.08
N GLY A 236 -36.17 -14.25 -8.15
CA GLY A 236 -34.79 -13.94 -8.45
C GLY A 236 -34.30 -12.64 -7.84
N LYS A 237 -32.99 -12.46 -7.82
CA LYS A 237 -32.34 -11.24 -7.36
C LYS A 237 -31.86 -10.44 -8.56
N ILE A 238 -32.44 -9.26 -8.78
CA ILE A 238 -32.09 -8.39 -9.90
C ILE A 238 -31.02 -7.40 -9.43
N PRO A 239 -29.80 -7.44 -9.99
CA PRO A 239 -28.72 -6.55 -9.59
C PRO A 239 -28.97 -5.12 -10.07
N SER A 240 -28.35 -4.15 -9.40
CA SER A 240 -28.30 -2.75 -9.83
C SER A 240 -29.67 -2.08 -10.01
N MET A 241 -30.58 -2.29 -9.06
CA MET A 241 -31.94 -1.74 -9.10
C MET A 241 -32.14 -0.56 -8.16
N VAL A 242 -31.36 -0.49 -7.07
CA VAL A 242 -31.43 0.60 -6.08
C VAL A 242 -30.09 1.32 -6.07
N VAL A 243 -30.12 2.64 -6.23
CA VAL A 243 -28.94 3.49 -6.06
C VAL A 243 -28.71 3.70 -4.57
N ASP A 244 -27.57 3.21 -4.08
CA ASP A 244 -27.16 3.38 -2.69
C ASP A 244 -26.33 4.65 -2.51
N HIS A 245 -25.45 4.98 -3.46
CA HIS A 245 -24.53 6.12 -3.40
C HIS A 245 -24.31 6.73 -4.78
N CYS A 246 -24.25 8.06 -4.83
CA CYS A 246 -23.86 8.85 -5.99
C CYS A 246 -22.43 9.36 -5.86
N GLY A 247 -21.79 9.69 -6.98
CA GLY A 247 -20.49 10.33 -7.00
C GLY A 247 -20.16 10.88 -8.38
N CYS A 248 -19.07 11.64 -8.45
CA CYS A 248 -18.59 12.24 -9.68
C CYS A 248 -17.54 11.34 -10.35
N SER A 249 -17.80 10.93 -11.59
CA SER A 249 -16.94 10.06 -12.40
C SER A 249 -16.75 10.58 -13.80
#